data_AF-A0A2A5AUK1-F1
#
_entry.id   AF-A0A2A5AUK1-F1
#
_cell.length_a   1.000
_cell.length_b   1.000
_cell.length_c   1.000
_cell.angle_alpha   90.00
_cell.angle_beta   90.00
_cell.angle_gamma   90.00
#
_symmetry.space_group_name_H-M   'P 1'
#
loop_
_entity.id
_entity.type
_entity.pdbx_description
1 polymer ?
#
loop_
_entity_poly.entity_id
_entity_poly.type
_entity_poly.pdbx_seq_one_letter_code
_entity_poly.pdbx_strand_id
1 'polypeptide(L)' 'MPRELAECSNKFEMFYKKKHNGRHLSWIFNHGHVEITPKYTAKKYTLTTTLY' A
#
# COMPACT_ATOMS: atom_id res chain seq x y z
N MET A 1 2.45 -6.98 -4.86
CA MET A 1 1.71 -5.76 -4.45
C MET A 1 0.65 -5.42 -5.50
N PRO A 2 -0.62 -5.16 -5.10
CA PRO A 2 -1.69 -4.72 -6.00
C PRO A 2 -1.37 -3.39 -6.72
N ARG A 3 -1.92 -3.21 -7.94
CA ARG A 3 -1.65 -2.04 -8.79
C ARG A 3 -2.01 -0.71 -8.11
N GLU A 4 -3.10 -0.67 -7.38
CA GLU A 4 -3.60 0.51 -6.67
C GLU A 4 -2.60 0.99 -5.59
N LEU A 5 -1.98 0.04 -4.87
CA LEU A 5 -0.98 0.32 -3.85
C LEU A 5 0.37 0.73 -4.45
N ALA A 6 0.70 0.21 -5.64
CA ALA A 6 1.91 0.60 -6.36
C ALA A 6 1.88 2.08 -6.81
N GLU A 7 0.71 2.59 -7.21
CA GLU A 7 0.57 4.02 -7.51
C GLU A 7 0.75 4.90 -6.27
N CYS A 8 0.22 4.45 -5.13
CA CYS A 8 0.37 5.13 -3.84
C CYS A 8 1.84 5.16 -3.37
N SER A 9 2.55 4.03 -3.48
CA SER A 9 3.97 3.97 -3.09
C SER A 9 4.84 4.89 -3.94
N ASN A 10 4.59 4.95 -5.25
CA ASN A 10 5.30 5.84 -6.16
C ASN A 10 5.06 7.32 -5.84
N LYS A 11 3.80 7.72 -5.60
CA LYS A 11 3.47 9.10 -5.20
C LYS A 11 4.13 9.47 -3.87
N PHE A 12 4.15 8.54 -2.92
CA PHE A 12 4.82 8.75 -1.64
C PHE A 12 6.34 8.88 -1.80
N GLU A 13 6.96 8.08 -2.66
CA GLU A 13 8.40 8.16 -2.93
C GLU A 13 8.78 9.52 -3.51
N MET A 14 8.01 10.05 -4.45
CA MET A 14 8.22 11.40 -5.00
C MET A 14 8.09 12.48 -3.93
N PHE A 15 7.05 12.39 -3.09
CA PHE A 15 6.87 13.30 -1.95
C PHE A 15 8.05 13.24 -0.98
N TYR A 16 8.48 12.04 -0.62
CA TYR A 16 9.56 11.83 0.35
C TYR A 16 10.89 12.34 -0.18
N LYS A 17 11.22 12.05 -1.45
CA LYS A 17 12.42 12.55 -2.13
C LYS A 17 12.44 14.08 -2.22
N LYS A 18 11.30 14.72 -2.43
CA LYS A 18 11.19 16.19 -2.45
C LYS A 18 11.51 16.82 -1.08
N LYS A 19 11.14 16.14 0.01
CA LYS A 19 11.37 16.62 1.39
C LYS A 19 12.74 16.24 1.93
N HIS A 20 13.28 15.09 1.52
CA HIS A 20 14.53 14.53 2.04
C HIS A 20 15.48 14.18 0.89
N ASN A 21 16.61 14.89 0.82
CA ASN A 21 17.65 14.60 -0.16
C ASN A 21 18.59 13.48 0.31
N GLY A 22 19.02 12.64 -0.63
CA GLY A 22 20.02 11.59 -0.40
C GLY A 22 19.52 10.33 0.32
N ARG A 23 18.20 10.16 0.48
CA ARG A 23 17.60 8.98 1.12
C ARG A 23 16.85 8.12 0.12
N HIS A 24 17.01 6.81 0.22
CA HIS A 24 16.26 5.82 -0.55
C HIS A 24 15.29 5.08 0.39
N LEU A 25 14.05 4.89 -0.07
CA LEU A 25 13.02 4.18 0.70
C LEU A 25 12.94 2.73 0.19
N SER A 26 12.94 1.78 1.11
CA SER A 26 12.71 0.38 0.81
C SER A 26 11.52 -0.10 1.61
N TRP A 27 10.46 -0.50 0.91
CA TRP A 27 9.22 -0.95 1.53
C TRP A 27 9.35 -2.42 1.96
N ILE A 28 9.02 -2.70 3.22
CA ILE A 28 9.03 -4.07 3.75
C ILE A 28 7.59 -4.61 3.75
N PHE A 29 7.19 -5.20 2.63
CA PHE A 29 5.81 -5.67 2.43
C PHE A 29 5.41 -6.83 3.33
N ASN A 30 6.38 -7.62 3.81
CA ASN A 30 6.13 -8.76 4.70
C ASN A 30 5.49 -8.36 6.04
N HIS A 31 5.64 -7.10 6.46
CA HIS A 31 4.98 -6.55 7.65
C HIS A 31 3.80 -5.63 7.32
N GLY A 32 3.43 -5.54 6.04
CA GLY A 32 2.29 -4.76 5.59
C GLY A 32 0.98 -5.50 5.82
N HIS A 33 -0.03 -4.77 6.25
CA HIS A 33 -1.42 -5.22 6.28
C HIS A 33 -2.25 -4.35 5.33
N VAL A 34 -3.24 -4.96 4.67
CA VAL A 34 -4.16 -4.29 3.74
C VAL A 34 -5.58 -4.64 4.12
N GLU A 35 -6.45 -3.65 4.02
CA GLU A 35 -7.90 -3.85 4.14
C GLU A 35 -8.52 -3.93 2.75
N ILE A 36 -9.25 -5.03 2.50
CA ILE A 36 -9.92 -5.29 1.23
C ILE A 36 -11.42 -5.39 1.48
N THR A 37 -12.20 -4.63 0.72
CA THR A 37 -13.67 -4.69 0.77
C THR A 37 -14.18 -5.46 -0.46
N PRO A 38 -14.52 -6.75 -0.33
CA PRO A 38 -15.11 -7.52 -1.43
C PRO A 38 -16.46 -6.95 -1.88
N LYS A 39 -16.63 -6.78 -3.19
CA LYS A 39 -17.87 -6.27 -3.81
C LYS A 39 -18.89 -7.35 -4.16
N TYR A 40 -18.54 -8.64 -4.00
CA TYR A 40 -19.37 -9.77 -4.41
C TYR A 40 -20.41 -10.22 -3.37
N THR A 41 -20.34 -9.70 -2.14
CA THR A 41 -21.22 -10.11 -1.05
C THR A 41 -22.25 -9.02 -0.76
N ALA A 42 -23.52 -9.39 -0.58
CA ALA A 42 -24.61 -8.45 -0.27
C ALA A 42 -24.40 -7.69 1.06
N LYS A 43 -23.60 -8.25 1.97
CA LYS A 43 -23.13 -7.58 3.19
C LYS A 43 -21.72 -7.04 2.97
N LYS A 44 -21.49 -5.80 3.42
CA LYS A 44 -20.15 -5.20 3.44
C LYS A 44 -19.30 -5.93 4.47
N TYR A 45 -18.31 -6.67 3.99
CA TYR A 45 -17.25 -7.25 4.81
C TYR A 45 -15.96 -6.49 4.54
N THR A 46 -15.13 -6.33 5.56
CA THR A 46 -13.77 -5.78 5.45
C THR A 46 -12.81 -6.90 5.81
N LEU A 47 -11.91 -7.24 4.90
CA LEU A 47 -10.92 -8.30 5.07
C LEU A 47 -9.57 -7.64 5.33
N THR A 48 -9.04 -7.79 6.54
CA THR A 48 -7.66 -7.40 6.85
C THR A 48 -6.75 -8.58 6.51
N THR A 49 -5.95 -8.43 5.45
CA THR A 49 -4.99 -9.45 5.00
C THR A 49 -3.56 -8.93 5.09
N THR A 50 -2.59 -9.84 5.17
CA THR A 50 -1.18 -9.51 5.00
C THR A 50 -0.87 -9.22 3.53
N LEU A 51 0.12 -8.36 3.29
CA LEU A 51 0.56 -7.89 1.96
C LEU A 51 1.56 -8.88 1.31
N TYR A 52 1.37 -10.19 1.56
CA TYR A 52 2.23 -11.29 1.11
C TYR A 52 1.76 -11.84 -0.25
#